data_AF-A0A804PIN3-F1
#
_entry.id   AF-A0A804PIN3-F1
#
_cell.length_a   1.000
_cell.length_b   1.000
_cell.length_c   1.000
_cell.angle_alpha   90.00
_cell.angle_beta   90.00
_cell.angle_gamma   90.00
#
_symmetry.space_group_name_H-M   'P 1'
#
loop_
_entity.id
_entity.type
_entity.pdbx_description
1 polymer ?
#
loop_
_entity_poly.entity_id
_entity_poly.type
_entity_poly.pdbx_seq_one_letter_code
_entity_poly.pdbx_strand_id
1 'polypeptide(L)'
;MYSDVETLWTAPELARRFTIYLVGPRVLYCADEAVDLLRSGDNHHVEFKSMKGSSLLYWECWDAFAKIPQEDLDLPFVEFLKKQGLSPKRRAVVLYVIAMVDYDQDGADPCEKLTTTMEGIQTIALYSSSIGR
;
A
#
# COMPACT_ATOMS: atom_id res chain seq x y z
N MET A 1 -42.28 25.54 -8.92
CA MET A 1 -41.94 24.78 -10.12
C MET A 1 -40.64 24.05 -9.86
N TYR A 2 -40.72 22.80 -9.42
CA TYR A 2 -39.63 21.83 -9.52
C TYR A 2 -40.02 20.96 -10.73
N SER A 3 -39.23 20.97 -11.79
CA SER A 3 -39.42 20.07 -12.91
C SER A 3 -38.76 18.73 -12.57
N ASP A 4 -39.54 17.66 -12.64
CA ASP A 4 -39.05 16.28 -12.61
C ASP A 4 -38.06 16.09 -13.76
N VAL A 5 -36.76 15.97 -13.43
CA VAL A 5 -35.75 15.52 -14.39
C VAL A 5 -35.87 14.01 -14.45
N GLU A 6 -36.64 13.51 -15.41
CA GLU A 6 -36.61 12.12 -15.82
C GLU A 6 -35.23 11.81 -16.43
N THR A 7 -34.28 11.32 -15.64
CA THR A 7 -33.07 10.72 -16.19
C THR A 7 -33.39 9.35 -16.76
N LEU A 8 -34.02 9.31 -17.93
CA LEU A 8 -34.08 8.11 -18.76
C LEU A 8 -32.69 7.90 -19.40
N TRP A 9 -31.71 7.50 -18.58
CA TRP A 9 -30.32 7.33 -19.02
C TRP A 9 -30.13 5.94 -19.64
N THR A 10 -30.39 5.83 -20.94
CA THR A 10 -29.74 4.78 -21.74
C THR A 10 -28.26 5.12 -21.73
N ALA A 11 -27.49 4.49 -20.83
CA ALA A 11 -26.07 4.76 -20.72
C ALA A 11 -25.40 4.53 -22.07
N PRO A 12 -24.64 5.51 -22.62
CA PRO A 12 -23.96 5.33 -23.89
C PRO A 12 -23.04 4.10 -23.79
N GLU A 13 -22.94 3.27 -24.84
CA GLU A 13 -22.16 2.02 -24.80
C GLU A 13 -20.71 2.22 -24.33
N LEU A 14 -20.15 3.42 -24.56
CA LEU A 14 -18.84 3.82 -24.09
C LEU A 14 -18.71 3.85 -22.56
N ALA A 15 -19.78 4.22 -21.84
CA ALA A 15 -19.78 4.26 -20.38
C ALA A 15 -19.58 2.86 -19.75
N ARG A 16 -19.97 1.78 -20.45
CA ARG A 16 -19.78 0.40 -19.98
C ARG A 16 -18.34 -0.08 -20.01
N ARG A 17 -17.42 0.65 -20.65
CA ARG A 17 -15.99 0.30 -20.75
C ARG A 17 -15.16 0.83 -19.58
N PHE A 18 -15.74 1.68 -18.74
CA PHE A 18 -15.04 2.30 -17.62
C PHE A 18 -15.62 1.76 -16.31
N THR A 19 -14.74 1.24 -15.46
CA THR A 19 -15.07 0.94 -14.07
C THR A 19 -14.37 1.98 -13.20
N ILE A 20 -15.16 2.78 -12.49
CA ILE A 20 -14.65 3.78 -11.54
C ILE A 20 -14.93 3.26 -10.14
N TYR A 21 -13.88 3.04 -9.37
CA TYR A 21 -13.99 2.67 -7.96
C TYR A 21 -14.15 3.95 -7.13
N LEU A 22 -15.32 4.16 -6.54
CA LEU A 22 -15.60 5.34 -5.71
C LEU A 22 -14.72 5.41 -4.45
N VAL A 23 -14.20 4.26 -3.99
CA VAL A 23 -13.30 4.16 -2.83
C VAL A 23 -11.81 4.24 -3.25
N GLY A 24 -11.55 4.60 -4.51
CA GLY A 24 -10.21 4.66 -5.08
C GLY A 24 -9.66 3.28 -5.50
N PRO A 25 -8.66 3.24 -6.40
CA PRO A 25 -7.94 2.02 -6.73
C PRO A 25 -7.21 1.49 -5.49
N ARG A 26 -7.33 0.18 -5.22
CA ARG A 26 -6.60 -0.49 -4.15
C ARG A 26 -5.58 -1.45 -4.73
N VAL A 27 -4.38 -1.48 -4.15
CA VAL A 27 -3.32 -2.44 -4.44
C VAL A 27 -3.22 -3.37 -3.25
N LEU A 28 -2.98 -4.66 -3.50
CA LEU A 28 -2.77 -5.68 -2.48
C LEU A 28 -1.38 -6.27 -2.64
N TYR A 29 -0.78 -6.68 -1.53
CA TYR A 29 0.39 -7.53 -1.55
C TYR A 29 0.00 -8.95 -1.95
N CYS A 30 0.68 -9.52 -2.95
CA CYS A 30 0.39 -10.89 -3.40
C CYS A 30 0.56 -11.93 -2.29
N ALA A 31 1.36 -11.62 -1.26
CA ALA A 31 1.56 -12.47 -0.08
C ALA A 31 0.62 -12.19 1.10
N ASP A 32 -0.35 -11.27 0.94
CA ASP A 32 -1.33 -10.97 1.98
C ASP A 32 -2.32 -12.13 2.16
N GLU A 33 -2.64 -12.47 3.41
CA GLU A 33 -3.61 -13.53 3.73
C GLU A 33 -4.98 -13.25 3.10
N ALA A 34 -5.36 -11.98 2.94
CA ALA A 34 -6.60 -11.60 2.27
C ALA A 34 -6.62 -12.06 0.80
N VAL A 35 -5.47 -12.06 0.11
CA VAL A 35 -5.37 -12.58 -1.27
C VAL A 35 -5.56 -14.09 -1.30
N ASP A 36 -5.02 -14.81 -0.32
CA ASP A 36 -5.20 -16.26 -0.22
C ASP A 36 -6.66 -16.63 0.07
N LEU A 37 -7.34 -15.89 0.95
CA LEU A 37 -8.78 -16.05 1.21
C LEU A 37 -9.62 -15.80 -0.05
N LEU A 38 -9.34 -14.72 -0.79
CA LEU A 38 -10.03 -14.40 -2.04
C LEU A 38 -9.84 -15.46 -3.12
N ARG A 39 -8.68 -16.13 -3.14
CA ARG A 39 -8.40 -17.25 -4.06
C ARG A 39 -8.99 -18.58 -3.61
N SER A 40 -9.14 -18.79 -2.31
CA SER A 40 -9.65 -20.06 -1.74
C SER A 40 -11.16 -20.20 -1.84
N GLY A 41 -11.90 -19.10 -1.93
CA GLY A 41 -13.34 -19.17 -2.12
C GLY A 41 -13.64 -19.83 -3.46
N ASP A 42 -14.69 -20.66 -3.51
CA ASP A 42 -15.31 -21.18 -4.76
C ASP A 42 -15.85 -20.06 -5.70
N ASN A 43 -15.46 -18.81 -5.45
CA ASN A 43 -15.75 -17.65 -6.28
C ASN A 43 -14.71 -17.57 -7.42
N HIS A 44 -15.00 -18.25 -8.53
CA HIS A 44 -14.31 -18.07 -9.82
C HIS A 44 -14.55 -16.68 -10.48
N HIS A 45 -14.94 -15.67 -9.71
CA HIS A 45 -15.37 -14.36 -10.21
C HIS A 45 -14.34 -13.25 -10.03
N VAL A 46 -13.19 -13.53 -9.40
CA VAL A 46 -12.15 -12.52 -9.16
C VAL A 46 -10.85 -12.93 -9.85
N GLU A 47 -10.41 -12.11 -10.79
CA GLU A 47 -9.11 -12.23 -11.44
C GLU A 47 -8.17 -11.12 -10.96
N PHE A 48 -6.96 -11.50 -10.59
CA PHE A 48 -5.91 -10.55 -10.21
C PHE A 48 -4.99 -10.29 -11.39
N LYS A 49 -4.71 -9.01 -11.65
CA LYS A 49 -3.70 -8.60 -12.62
C LYS A 49 -2.47 -8.12 -11.88
N SER A 50 -1.35 -8.83 -12.05
CA SER A 50 -0.07 -8.39 -11.49
C SER A 50 0.34 -7.03 -12.06
N MET A 51 0.83 -6.14 -11.18
CA MET A 51 1.33 -4.83 -11.56
C MET A 51 2.67 -5.01 -12.25
N LYS A 52 2.69 -4.85 -13.58
CA LYS A 52 3.94 -4.78 -14.33
C LYS A 52 4.59 -3.42 -14.04
N GLY A 53 5.74 -3.42 -13.36
CA GLY A 53 6.64 -2.26 -13.40
C GLY A 53 6.90 -1.51 -12.10
N SER A 54 7.26 -2.20 -11.03
CA SER A 54 8.12 -1.60 -10.00
C SER A 54 9.52 -2.21 -10.09
N SER A 55 10.27 -1.85 -11.13
CA SER A 55 11.75 -1.96 -11.08
C SER A 55 12.26 -0.86 -10.14
N LEU A 56 11.95 -0.98 -8.85
CA LEU A 56 12.61 -0.22 -7.81
C LEU A 56 13.86 -1.02 -7.44
N LEU A 57 14.92 -0.83 -8.23
CA LEU A 57 16.29 -1.23 -7.92
C LEU A 57 16.80 -0.43 -6.71
N TYR A 58 16.22 -0.64 -5.54
CA TYR A 58 16.60 0.01 -4.29
C TYR A 58 16.16 -1.02 -3.25
N TRP A 59 16.99 -1.76 -2.53
CA TRP A 59 18.19 -1.43 -1.75
C TRP A 59 18.91 -2.78 -1.47
N GLU A 60 20.24 -2.82 -1.52
CA GLU A 60 21.03 -3.95 -0.99
C GLU A 60 21.12 -3.91 0.56
N CYS A 61 20.10 -3.35 1.23
CA CYS A 61 20.15 -3.02 2.65
C CYS A 61 19.07 -3.72 3.49
N TRP A 62 18.42 -4.77 2.95
CA TRP A 62 17.46 -5.53 3.75
C TRP A 62 18.11 -6.30 4.90
N ASP A 63 19.35 -6.75 4.71
CA ASP A 63 20.12 -7.42 5.76
C ASP A 63 20.36 -6.51 6.98
N ALA A 64 20.38 -5.18 6.80
CA ALA A 64 20.53 -4.24 7.91
C ALA A 64 19.28 -4.19 8.81
N PHE A 65 18.09 -4.49 8.27
CA PHE A 65 16.85 -4.57 9.03
C PHE A 65 16.67 -5.92 9.76
N ALA A 66 17.56 -6.89 9.55
CA ALA A 66 17.49 -8.19 10.23
C ALA A 66 17.93 -8.13 11.71
N LYS A 67 18.58 -7.04 12.15
CA LYS A 67 19.07 -6.85 13.53
C LYS A 67 18.60 -5.52 14.10
N ILE A 68 17.30 -5.43 14.34
CA ILE A 68 16.69 -4.22 14.91
C ILE A 68 16.63 -4.40 16.42
N PRO A 69 17.21 -3.47 17.21
CA PRO A 69 17.16 -3.58 18.65
C PRO A 69 15.71 -3.42 19.11
N GLN A 70 15.30 -4.16 20.15
CA GLN A 70 13.90 -4.17 20.61
C GLN A 70 13.37 -2.77 20.97
N GLU A 71 14.24 -1.91 21.49
CA GLU A 71 13.93 -0.50 21.80
C GLU A 71 13.48 0.33 20.58
N ASP A 72 13.92 -0.06 19.36
CA ASP A 72 13.55 0.66 18.15
C ASP A 72 12.18 0.20 17.61
N LEU A 73 11.65 -0.95 18.05
CA LEU A 73 10.39 -1.51 17.51
C LEU A 73 9.16 -0.63 17.78
N ASP A 74 9.15 0.03 18.93
CA ASP A 74 8.06 0.92 19.36
C ASP A 74 8.25 2.37 18.89
N LEU A 75 9.42 2.71 18.35
CA LEU A 75 9.65 4.05 17.78
C LEU A 75 8.79 4.26 16.53
N PRO A 76 8.40 5.52 16.24
CA PRO A 76 7.82 5.85 14.94
C PRO A 76 8.73 5.38 13.81
N PHE A 77 8.16 4.68 12.83
CA PHE A 77 8.91 4.06 11.75
C PHE A 77 9.73 5.09 10.96
N VAL A 78 9.19 6.30 10.78
CA VAL A 78 9.90 7.43 10.16
C VAL A 78 11.20 7.78 10.90
N GLU A 79 11.22 7.73 12.23
CA GLU A 79 12.40 8.02 13.05
C GLU A 79 13.43 6.90 12.92
N PHE A 80 12.98 5.66 12.89
CA PHE A 80 13.85 4.52 12.58
C PHE A 80 14.46 4.64 11.17
N LEU A 81 13.70 5.01 10.15
CA LEU A 81 14.21 5.23 8.79
C LEU A 81 15.20 6.41 8.72
N LYS A 82 15.00 7.47 9.53
CA LYS A 82 15.98 8.56 9.70
C LYS A 82 17.27 8.05 10.36
N LYS A 83 17.16 7.22 11.41
CA LYS A 83 18.29 6.57 12.11
C LYS A 83 19.13 5.69 11.17
N GLN A 84 18.48 5.01 10.22
CA GLN A 84 19.16 4.23 9.16
C GLN A 84 19.83 5.09 8.08
N GLY A 85 19.78 6.43 8.18
CA GLY A 85 20.47 7.33 7.25
C GLY A 85 19.81 7.45 5.87
N LEU A 86 18.52 7.10 5.75
CA LEU A 86 17.82 7.20 4.48
C LEU A 86 17.53 8.67 4.12
N SER A 87 17.95 9.07 2.91
CA SER A 87 17.56 10.36 2.31
C SER A 87 16.03 10.50 2.26
N PRO A 88 15.45 11.71 2.30
CA PRO A 88 14.00 11.92 2.25
C PRO A 88 13.31 11.18 1.09
N LYS A 89 13.92 11.17 -0.10
CA LYS A 89 13.41 10.44 -1.27
C LYS A 89 13.31 8.93 -1.05
N ARG A 90 14.31 8.33 -0.41
CA ARG A 90 14.31 6.89 -0.08
C ARG A 90 13.29 6.57 1.02
N ARG A 91 13.18 7.42 2.04
CA ARG A 91 12.15 7.27 3.08
C ARG A 91 10.74 7.30 2.48
N ALA A 92 10.47 8.24 1.57
CA ALA A 92 9.18 8.34 0.91
C ALA A 92 8.83 7.07 0.12
N VAL A 93 9.80 6.43 -0.54
CA VAL A 93 9.56 5.13 -1.20
C VAL A 93 9.20 4.06 -0.16
N VAL A 94 9.95 3.97 0.94
CA VAL A 94 9.68 2.97 1.98
C VAL A 94 8.33 3.21 2.65
N LEU A 95 8.00 4.45 3.00
CA LEU A 95 6.75 4.80 3.68
C LEU A 95 5.52 4.64 2.77
N TYR A 96 5.56 5.24 1.59
CA TYR A 96 4.36 5.41 0.78
C TYR A 96 4.19 4.36 -0.31
N VAL A 97 5.28 3.76 -0.79
CA VAL A 97 5.20 2.71 -1.82
C VAL A 97 5.20 1.32 -1.21
N ILE A 98 5.97 1.09 -0.13
CA ILE A 98 6.11 -0.23 0.49
C ILE A 98 5.28 -0.36 1.77
N ALA A 99 5.37 0.56 2.72
CA ALA A 99 4.51 0.48 3.90
C ALA A 99 3.06 0.87 3.54
N MET A 100 2.84 1.49 2.37
CA MET A 100 1.55 2.01 1.90
C MET A 100 0.83 2.85 2.95
N VAL A 101 1.60 3.62 3.73
CA VAL A 101 1.03 4.51 4.75
C VAL A 101 0.21 5.60 4.05
N ASP A 102 -0.99 5.85 4.56
CA ASP A 102 -2.01 6.70 3.96
C ASP A 102 -2.01 8.14 4.50
N TYR A 103 -1.12 8.43 5.46
CA TYR A 103 -0.90 9.75 6.03
C TYR A 103 0.57 10.17 6.01
N ASP A 104 0.83 11.48 6.03
CA ASP A 104 2.20 12.01 6.07
C ASP A 104 2.91 11.68 7.39
N GLN A 105 3.84 10.74 7.33
CA GLN A 105 4.61 10.31 8.50
C GLN A 105 5.81 11.22 8.78
N ASP A 106 6.24 12.06 7.84
CA ASP A 106 7.42 12.94 8.00
C ASP A 106 7.00 14.40 8.30
N GLY A 107 5.69 14.65 8.37
CA GLY A 107 5.07 15.94 8.64
C GLY A 107 5.13 16.37 10.11
N ALA A 108 4.90 17.66 10.35
CA ALA A 108 4.99 18.28 11.67
C ALA A 108 3.68 18.19 12.49
N ASP A 109 2.60 17.65 11.93
CA ASP A 109 1.30 17.60 12.60
C ASP A 109 1.14 16.27 13.36
N PRO A 110 1.12 16.27 14.71
CA PRO A 110 1.01 15.06 15.53
C PRO A 110 -0.43 14.50 15.55
N CYS A 111 -1.33 14.95 14.68
CA CYS A 111 -2.75 14.65 14.78
C CYS A 111 -3.11 13.18 14.47
N GLU A 112 -2.20 12.39 13.91
CA GLU A 112 -2.45 10.98 13.58
C GLU A 112 -1.41 10.02 14.16
N LYS A 113 -1.85 8.79 14.47
CA LYS A 113 -1.01 7.73 15.04
C LYS A 113 0.07 7.34 14.03
N LEU A 114 1.33 7.65 14.33
CA LEU A 114 2.47 7.24 13.50
C LEU A 114 2.59 5.71 13.48
N THR A 115 2.90 5.16 12.31
CA THR A 115 3.20 3.73 12.13
C THR A 115 4.41 3.37 12.99
N THR A 116 4.30 2.31 13.78
CA THR A 116 5.43 1.81 14.58
C THR A 116 6.47 1.14 13.67
N THR A 117 7.71 1.11 14.13
CA THR A 117 8.80 0.44 13.40
C THR A 117 8.49 -1.03 13.19
N MET A 118 7.90 -1.70 14.19
CA MET A 118 7.42 -3.08 14.06
C MET A 118 6.43 -3.26 12.89
N GLU A 119 5.37 -2.43 12.84
CA GLU A 119 4.37 -2.46 11.75
C GLU A 119 5.04 -2.23 10.39
N GLY A 120 5.93 -1.23 10.29
CA GLY A 120 6.66 -0.93 9.05
C GLY A 120 7.55 -2.07 8.55
N ILE A 121 8.28 -2.74 9.45
CA ILE A 121 9.12 -3.90 9.11
C ILE A 121 8.25 -5.08 8.62
N GLN A 122 7.11 -5.32 9.28
CA GLN A 122 6.18 -6.38 8.87
C GLN A 122 5.69 -6.15 7.43
N THR A 123 5.37 -4.90 7.07
CA THR A 123 4.97 -4.58 5.69
C THR A 123 6.12 -4.74 4.69
N ILE A 124 7.36 -4.39 5.06
CA ILE A 124 8.54 -4.68 4.23
C ILE A 124 8.70 -6.19 4.01
N ALA A 125 8.57 -7.00 5.06
CA ALA A 125 8.66 -8.45 4.96
C ALA A 125 7.55 -9.04 4.06
N LEU A 126 6.33 -8.49 4.17
CA LEU A 126 5.18 -8.85 3.32
C LEU A 126 5.41 -8.49 1.85
N TYR A 127 5.92 -7.29 1.58
CA TYR A 127 6.30 -6.87 0.24
C TYR A 127 7.38 -7.78 -0.34
N SER A 128 8.45 -8.04 0.41
CA SER A 128 9.52 -8.97 0.00
C SER A 128 8.98 -10.35 -0.35
N SER A 129 8.04 -10.88 0.44
CA SER A 129 7.40 -12.17 0.22
C SER A 129 6.44 -12.18 -0.97
N SER A 130 6.01 -11.00 -1.43
CA SER A 130 5.13 -10.84 -2.60
C SER A 130 5.91 -10.78 -3.92
N ILE A 131 7.21 -10.49 -3.90
CA ILE A 131 8.03 -10.39 -5.11
C ILE A 131 8.12 -11.78 -5.76
N GLY A 132 7.59 -11.90 -6.97
CA GLY A 132 7.63 -13.13 -7.77
C GLY A 132 6.46 -14.12 -7.53
N ARG A 133 5.49 -13.79 -6.67
CA ARG A 133 4.19 -14.48 -6.58
C ARG A 133 3.24 -14.02 -7.70
#